data_AF-K9XPZ2-F1
#
_entry.id   AF-K9XPZ2-F1
#
_cell.length_a   1.000
_cell.length_b   1.000
_cell.length_c   1.000
_cell.angle_alpha   90.00
_cell.angle_beta   90.00
_cell.angle_gamma   90.00
#
_symmetry.space_group_name_H-M   'P 1'
#
loop_
_entity.id
_entity.type
_entity.pdbx_description
1 polymer ?
#
loop_
_entity_poly.entity_id
_entity_poly.type
_entity_poly.pdbx_seq_one_letter_code
_entity_poly.pdbx_strand_id
1 'polypeptide(L)'
;MELNEFLKQCKDDDVLSFGEQLLKVGKIKQAITEAFKTVIPNQLYEYLKNSPHKIHIIPMRPNFGQANDIWFEEGVKFSILRAGSKGWQQGKIKIKVTLEFEPDKTESPLDEVRQEIINS
;
A
#
# COMPACT_ATOMS: atom_id res chain seq x y z
N MET A 1 5.26 4.79 -8.48
CA MET A 1 4.68 4.45 -7.17
C MET A 1 5.42 3.25 -6.63
N GLU A 2 6.20 3.43 -5.57
CA GLU A 2 6.72 2.28 -4.83
C GLU A 2 5.64 1.82 -3.86
N LEU A 3 4.86 0.83 -4.28
CA LEU A 3 4.14 -0.03 -3.35
C LEU A 3 5.21 -0.78 -2.57
N ASN A 4 5.54 -0.25 -1.40
CA ASN A 4 6.83 -0.53 -0.79
C ASN A 4 6.98 -2.02 -0.52
N GLU A 5 5.89 -2.75 -0.28
CA GLU A 5 5.86 -4.19 -0.02
C GLU A 5 4.58 -4.85 -0.53
N PHE A 6 4.41 -4.97 -1.85
CA PHE A 6 3.26 -5.70 -2.40
C PHE A 6 3.62 -7.16 -2.66
N LEU A 7 3.17 -8.05 -1.77
CA LEU A 7 3.35 -9.50 -1.87
C LEU A 7 4.80 -9.83 -2.29
N LYS A 8 5.79 -9.24 -1.62
CA LYS A 8 7.21 -9.40 -1.96
C LYS A 8 7.64 -10.87 -1.98
N GLN A 9 6.99 -11.68 -1.15
CA GLN A 9 7.13 -13.13 -1.06
C GLN A 9 6.53 -13.88 -2.26
N CYS A 10 5.72 -13.23 -3.11
CA CYS A 10 5.04 -13.84 -4.24
C CYS A 10 5.56 -13.33 -5.59
N LYS A 11 5.75 -14.26 -6.52
CA LYS A 11 6.04 -14.01 -7.94
C LYS A 11 4.76 -13.61 -8.67
N ASP A 12 4.91 -12.92 -9.79
CA ASP A 12 3.75 -12.43 -10.54
C ASP A 12 2.90 -13.54 -11.17
N ASP A 13 3.52 -14.70 -11.45
CA ASP A 13 2.83 -15.89 -11.96
C ASP A 13 2.20 -16.77 -10.88
N ASP A 14 2.47 -16.50 -9.60
CA ASP A 14 1.80 -17.21 -8.51
C ASP A 14 0.29 -16.94 -8.59
N VAL A 15 -0.52 -17.89 -8.13
CA VAL A 15 -1.98 -17.84 -8.27
C VAL A 15 -2.63 -17.66 -6.91
N LEU A 16 -3.47 -16.64 -6.82
CA LEU A 16 -4.38 -16.39 -5.71
C LEU A 16 -5.70 -17.11 -5.99
N SER A 17 -6.19 -17.84 -4.99
CA SER A 17 -7.54 -18.40 -5.00
C SER A 17 -8.44 -17.58 -4.07
N PHE A 18 -9.52 -17.03 -4.59
CA PHE A 18 -10.53 -16.30 -3.82
C PHE A 18 -11.92 -16.83 -4.16
N GLY A 19 -12.47 -17.69 -3.29
CA GLY A 19 -13.67 -18.47 -3.62
C GLY A 19 -13.42 -19.34 -4.85
N GLU A 20 -14.26 -19.20 -5.87
CA GLU A 20 -14.13 -19.90 -7.16
C GLU A 20 -13.20 -19.21 -8.16
N GLN A 21 -12.65 -18.04 -7.82
CA GLN A 21 -11.80 -17.26 -8.72
C GLN A 21 -10.32 -17.60 -8.53
N LEU A 22 -9.63 -17.82 -9.65
CA LEU A 22 -8.18 -17.93 -9.71
C LEU A 22 -7.59 -16.72 -10.44
N LEU A 23 -6.69 -15.99 -9.78
CA LEU A 23 -6.08 -14.79 -10.33
C LEU A 23 -4.57 -14.82 -10.12
N LYS A 24 -3.80 -14.49 -11.15
CA LYS A 24 -2.36 -14.28 -11.00
C LYS A 24 -2.07 -13.12 -10.06
N VAL A 25 -1.07 -13.27 -9.21
CA VAL A 25 -0.57 -12.21 -8.31
C VAL A 25 -0.24 -10.95 -9.10
N GLY A 26 0.41 -11.06 -10.26
CA GLY A 26 0.73 -9.90 -11.10
C GLY A 26 -0.51 -9.06 -11.49
N LYS A 27 -1.66 -9.71 -11.72
CA LYS A 27 -2.91 -9.00 -12.02
C LYS A 27 -3.43 -8.21 -10.82
N ILE A 28 -3.33 -8.75 -9.60
CA ILE A 28 -3.76 -8.02 -8.40
C ILE A 28 -2.80 -6.86 -8.09
N LYS A 29 -1.48 -7.06 -8.27
CA LYS A 29 -0.48 -6.00 -8.14
C LYS A 29 -0.81 -4.83 -9.06
N GLN A 30 -1.10 -5.13 -10.33
CA GLN A 30 -1.47 -4.14 -11.34
C GLN A 30 -2.76 -3.40 -10.97
N ALA A 31 -3.85 -4.13 -10.74
CA ALA A 31 -5.15 -3.53 -10.44
C ALA A 31 -5.10 -2.62 -9.21
N ILE A 32 -4.39 -3.03 -8.16
CA ILE A 32 -4.25 -2.22 -6.96
C ILE A 32 -3.36 -1.00 -7.22
N THR A 33 -2.26 -1.15 -7.96
CA THR A 33 -1.42 0.00 -8.38
C THR A 33 -2.25 1.05 -9.14
N GLU A 34 -3.09 0.62 -10.08
CA GLU A 34 -3.94 1.51 -10.87
C GLU A 34 -4.98 2.21 -9.98
N ALA A 35 -5.62 1.48 -9.06
CA ALA A 35 -6.58 2.06 -8.12
C ALA A 35 -5.95 3.16 -7.26
N PHE A 36 -4.73 2.95 -6.76
CA PHE A 36 -4.00 3.93 -5.94
C PHE A 36 -3.46 5.12 -6.72
N LYS A 37 -3.33 5.03 -8.05
CA LYS A 37 -2.93 6.17 -8.90
C LYS A 37 -4.11 7.03 -9.35
N THR A 38 -5.32 6.46 -9.41
CA THR A 38 -6.45 7.09 -10.13
C THR A 38 -7.68 7.34 -9.25
N VAL A 39 -8.15 6.33 -8.51
CA VAL A 39 -9.43 6.39 -7.78
C VAL A 39 -9.21 6.83 -6.34
N ILE A 40 -8.31 6.15 -5.63
CA ILE A 40 -8.12 6.32 -4.19
C ILE A 40 -7.65 7.72 -3.80
N PRO A 41 -6.71 8.39 -4.50
CA PRO A 41 -6.29 9.74 -4.11
C PRO A 41 -7.47 10.73 -4.07
N ASN A 42 -8.36 10.66 -5.07
CA ASN A 42 -9.51 11.55 -5.18
C ASN A 42 -10.54 11.24 -4.09
N GLN A 43 -10.80 9.96 -3.85
CA GLN A 43 -11.75 9.54 -2.82
C GLN A 43 -11.26 9.86 -1.40
N LEU A 44 -9.96 9.70 -1.15
CA LEU A 44 -9.32 10.10 0.10
C LEU A 44 -9.43 11.60 0.33
N TYR A 45 -9.16 12.40 -0.71
CA TYR A 45 -9.32 13.86 -0.64
C TYR A 45 -10.76 14.26 -0.32
N GLU A 46 -11.74 13.75 -1.06
CA GLU A 46 -13.15 14.07 -0.82
C GLU A 46 -13.61 13.62 0.56
N TYR A 47 -13.16 12.45 1.03
CA TYR A 47 -13.48 11.98 2.38
C TYR A 47 -12.92 12.94 3.45
N LEU A 48 -11.65 13.36 3.33
CA LEU A 48 -11.00 14.23 4.31
C LEU A 48 -11.60 15.65 4.31
N LYS A 49 -11.87 16.19 3.11
CA LYS A 49 -12.55 17.48 2.91
C LYS A 49 -13.95 17.51 3.50
N ASN A 50 -14.73 16.45 3.29
CA ASN A 50 -16.13 16.37 3.74
C ASN A 50 -16.28 15.75 5.14
N SER A 51 -15.18 15.35 5.79
CA SER A 51 -15.20 14.88 7.17
C SER A 51 -15.66 15.99 8.14
N PRO A 52 -16.13 15.64 9.37
CA PRO A 52 -16.49 16.64 10.38
C PRO A 52 -15.37 17.63 10.71
N HIS A 53 -14.12 17.20 10.52
CA HIS A 53 -12.92 18.00 10.77
C HIS A 53 -12.52 18.89 9.59
N LYS A 54 -13.21 18.76 8.43
CA LYS A 54 -13.02 19.56 7.20
C LYS A 54 -11.57 19.74 6.79
N ILE A 55 -10.81 18.65 6.82
CA ILE A 55 -9.36 18.67 6.60
C ILE A 55 -9.09 19.05 5.14
N HIS A 56 -8.73 20.32 4.92
CA HIS A 56 -8.31 20.82 3.62
C HIS A 56 -6.83 20.57 3.43
N ILE A 57 -6.54 19.51 2.71
CA ILE A 57 -5.20 19.16 2.23
C ILE A 57 -5.23 19.40 0.74
N ILE A 58 -4.39 20.32 0.27
CA ILE A 58 -4.35 20.77 -1.13
C ILE A 58 -3.83 19.62 -2.00
N PRO A 59 -4.59 19.07 -2.97
CA PRO A 59 -4.02 18.37 -4.10
C PRO A 59 -4.11 19.34 -5.28
N MET A 60 -3.03 20.07 -5.57
CA MET A 60 -3.07 20.97 -6.72
C MET A 60 -2.90 20.13 -8.00
N ARG A 61 -4.02 19.65 -8.54
CA ARG A 61 -4.46 19.65 -9.96
C ARG A 61 -5.52 18.55 -10.21
N PRO A 62 -6.81 18.81 -10.03
CA PRO A 62 -7.86 17.93 -10.54
C PRO A 62 -8.11 18.31 -12.00
N ASN A 63 -7.24 17.90 -12.91
CA ASN A 63 -7.76 17.61 -14.24
C ASN A 63 -8.30 16.18 -14.16
N PHE A 64 -9.62 16.05 -14.29
CA PHE A 64 -10.29 14.75 -14.39
C PHE A 64 -9.54 13.87 -15.40
N GLY A 65 -9.08 12.70 -14.95
CA GLY A 65 -8.35 11.74 -15.79
C GLY A 65 -6.82 11.74 -15.69
N GLN A 66 -6.21 12.62 -14.88
CA GLN A 66 -4.76 12.53 -14.59
C GLN A 66 -4.50 11.80 -13.27
N ALA A 67 -3.45 10.98 -13.26
CA ALA A 67 -3.00 10.30 -12.05
C ALA A 67 -2.66 11.33 -10.96
N ASN A 68 -3.21 11.15 -9.76
CA ASN A 68 -2.93 11.98 -8.60
C ASN A 68 -2.00 11.21 -7.66
N ASP A 69 -0.84 10.91 -8.19
CA ASP A 69 0.20 10.11 -7.57
C ASP A 69 1.03 10.92 -6.55
N ILE A 70 0.81 12.23 -6.42
CA ILE A 70 1.46 13.12 -5.43
C ILE A 70 1.45 12.52 -4.02
N TRP A 71 0.34 11.93 -3.58
CA TRP A 71 0.25 11.34 -2.23
C TRP A 71 1.13 10.09 -2.06
N PHE A 72 1.42 9.38 -3.14
CA PHE A 72 2.07 8.06 -3.14
C PHE A 72 3.48 8.07 -3.75
N GLU A 73 3.87 9.13 -4.47
CA GLU A 73 5.13 9.28 -5.18
C GLU A 73 5.92 10.49 -4.67
N GLU A 74 5.38 11.70 -4.84
CA GLU A 74 6.13 12.94 -4.59
C GLU A 74 6.09 13.42 -3.13
N GLY A 75 5.00 13.10 -2.42
CA GLY A 75 4.63 13.61 -1.11
C GLY A 75 4.04 15.02 -1.14
N VAL A 76 3.06 15.26 -0.26
CA VAL A 76 2.41 16.56 -0.07
C VAL A 76 3.19 17.39 0.94
N LYS A 77 3.53 18.64 0.60
CA LYS A 77 4.23 19.56 1.53
C LYS A 77 3.42 19.75 2.81
N PHE A 78 4.11 19.72 3.95
CA PHE A 78 3.51 19.85 5.27
C PHE A 78 4.49 20.51 6.25
N SER A 79 3.98 21.07 7.34
CA SER A 79 4.79 21.57 8.45
C SER A 79 4.28 20.97 9.76
N ILE A 80 5.17 20.39 10.57
CA ILE A 80 4.85 19.82 11.88
C ILE A 80 5.51 20.64 12.99
N LEU A 81 4.76 20.91 14.06
CA LEU A 81 5.30 21.39 15.32
C LEU A 81 5.15 20.25 16.35
N ARG A 82 6.27 19.68 16.78
CA ARG A 82 6.27 18.60 17.78
C ARG A 82 6.34 19.21 19.18
N ALA A 83 5.64 18.61 20.14
CA ALA A 83 5.80 19.00 21.55
C ALA A 83 7.27 18.89 21.96
N GLY A 84 7.81 19.92 22.62
CA GLY A 84 9.23 19.99 23.00
C GLY A 84 10.20 20.31 21.86
N SER A 85 9.73 20.55 20.63
CA SER A 85 10.59 21.00 19.52
C SER A 85 10.84 22.51 19.56
N LYS A 86 11.95 22.95 18.95
CA LYS A 86 12.36 24.36 18.89
C LYS A 86 11.55 25.19 17.87
N GLY A 87 10.58 24.61 17.16
CA GLY A 87 9.79 25.31 16.16
C GLY A 87 9.21 24.41 15.08
N TRP A 88 8.56 25.03 14.10
CA TRP A 88 7.97 24.36 12.94
C TRP A 88 9.03 23.69 12.08
N GLN A 89 8.79 22.43 11.71
CA GLN A 89 9.62 21.65 10.81
C GLN A 89 8.87 21.46 9.49
N GLN A 90 9.42 21.98 8.41
CA GLN A 90 8.90 21.73 7.06
C GLN A 90 9.28 20.32 6.60
N GLY A 91 8.38 19.68 5.86
CA GLY A 91 8.60 18.36 5.31
C GLY A 91 7.52 18.00 4.27
N LYS A 92 7.39 16.70 4.02
CA LYS A 92 6.35 16.14 3.16
C LYS A 92 5.69 14.95 3.84
N ILE A 93 4.39 14.81 3.65
CA ILE A 93 3.63 13.60 3.99
C ILE A 93 3.49 12.76 2.73
N LYS A 94 3.85 11.48 2.84
CA LYS A 94 3.73 10.49 1.77
C LYS A 94 3.05 9.26 2.32
N ILE A 95 2.11 8.71 1.56
CA ILE A 95 1.42 7.47 1.89
C ILE A 95 2.19 6.33 1.25
N LYS A 96 2.52 5.33 2.07
CA LYS A 96 3.05 4.04 1.63
C LYS A 96 1.99 2.98 1.89
N VAL A 97 1.80 2.08 0.93
CA VAL A 97 0.84 0.98 1.01
C VAL A 97 1.61 -0.33 0.88
N THR A 98 1.22 -1.28 1.71
CA THR A 98 1.79 -2.62 1.82
C THR A 98 0.65 -3.62 1.67
N LEU A 99 0.86 -4.68 0.90
CA LEU A 99 -0.03 -5.84 0.83
C LEU A 99 0.78 -7.07 1.18
N GLU A 100 0.35 -7.79 2.21
CA GLU A 100 1.06 -8.94 2.73
C GLU A 100 0.24 -10.21 2.50
N PHE A 101 0.93 -11.31 2.20
CA PHE A 101 0.38 -12.65 2.28
C PHE A 101 0.88 -13.29 3.57
N GLU A 102 -0.05 -13.56 4.47
CA GLU A 102 0.20 -14.20 5.76
C GLU A 102 -0.33 -15.64 5.68
N PRO A 103 0.54 -16.66 5.59
CA PRO A 103 0.10 -18.04 5.57
C PRO A 103 -0.30 -18.52 6.98
N ASP A 104 -1.37 -19.29 7.09
CA ASP A 104 -1.84 -19.86 8.37
C ASP A 104 -0.81 -20.76 9.07
N LYS A 105 0.13 -21.32 8.30
CA LYS A 105 1.27 -22.08 8.80
C LYS A 105 2.53 -21.59 8.09
N THR A 106 3.51 -21.15 8.86
CA THR A 106 4.87 -20.99 8.39
C THR A 106 5.49 -22.40 8.34
N GLU A 107 5.99 -22.84 7.18
CA GLU A 107 6.79 -24.07 7.12
C GLU A 107 7.98 -23.91 8.06
N SER A 108 8.08 -24.78 9.07
CA SER A 108 9.24 -24.76 9.96
C SER A 108 10.40 -25.38 9.20
N PRO A 109 11.61 -24.78 9.22
CA PRO A 109 12.80 -25.43 8.68
C PRO A 109 13.09 -26.80 9.31
N LEU A 110 12.50 -27.09 10.48
CA LEU A 110 12.62 -28.36 11.17
C LEU A 110 11.63 -29.43 10.68
N ASP A 111 10.61 -29.06 9.91
CA ASP A 111 9.64 -30.03 9.38
C ASP A 111 10.26 -30.89 8.28
N GLU A 112 11.20 -30.36 7.49
CA GLU A 112 12.01 -31.13 6.54
C GLU A 112 12.89 -32.18 7.25
N VAL A 113 13.58 -31.77 8.33
CA VAL A 113 14.43 -32.67 9.13
C VAL A 113 13.63 -33.79 9.78
N ARG A 114 12.40 -33.51 10.25
CA ARG A 114 11.51 -34.52 10.82
C ARG A 114 11.09 -35.57 9.79
N GLN A 115 10.88 -35.18 8.53
CA GLN A 115 10.52 -36.12 7.47
C GLN A 115 11.68 -37.05 7.09
N GLU A 116 12.92 -36.58 7.10
CA GLU A 116 14.10 -37.43 6.84
C GLU A 116 14.32 -38.49 7.92
N ILE A 117 14.08 -38.15 9.19
CA ILE A 117 14.22 -39.09 10.32
C ILE A 117 13.12 -40.16 10.29
N ILE A 118 11.90 -39.82 9.86
CA ILE A 118 10.78 -40.77 9.78
C ILE A 118 10.94 -41.74 8.60
N ASN A 119 11.61 -41.32 7.53
CA ASN A 119 11.82 -42.12 6.32
C ASN A 119 13.18 -42.85 6.28
N SER A 120 13.96 -42.82 7.38
CA SER A 120 15.22 -43.57 7.57
C SER A 120 15.00 -44.80 8.46
#